data_AF-A0ABD5E1M5-F1
#
_entry.id   AF-A0ABD5E1M5-F1
#
_cell.length_a   1.000
_cell.length_b   1.000
_cell.length_c   1.000
_cell.angle_alpha   90.00
_cell.angle_beta   90.00
_cell.angle_gamma   90.00
#
_symmetry.space_group_name_H-M   'P 1'
#
loop_
_entity.id
_entity.type
_entity.pdbx_description
1 polymer ?
#
loop_
_entity_poly.entity_id
_entity_poly.type
_entity_poly.pdbx_seq_one_letter_code
_entity_poly.pdbx_strand_id
1 'polypeptide(L)' 'MKTRTCERCGEVLRPGEKTQQVFRDSVSAARPSATIHAECPHEAARWVAAREAVRRRRDVP' A
#
# COMPACT_ATOMS: atom_id res chain seq x y z
N MET A 1 22.58 7.69 7.24
CA MET A 1 21.12 7.43 7.37
C MET A 1 20.73 6.39 6.33
N LYS A 2 20.08 5.28 6.72
CA LYS A 2 19.49 4.34 5.74
C LYS A 2 18.23 5.01 5.18
N THR A 3 18.25 5.36 3.88
CA THR A 3 17.04 5.71 3.14
C THR A 3 16.09 4.53 3.20
N ARG A 4 14.90 4.73 3.78
CA ARG A 4 13.85 3.72 3.76
C ARG A 4 13.07 3.90 2.47
N THR A 5 12.65 2.79 1.88
CA THR A 5 11.85 2.79 0.66
C THR A 5 10.44 2.36 1.01
N CYS A 6 9.45 3.00 0.41
CA CYS A 6 8.06 2.60 0.53
C CYS A 6 7.93 1.23 -0.15
N GLU A 7 7.61 0.21 0.63
CA GLU A 7 7.51 -1.16 0.11
C GLU A 7 6.33 -1.37 -0.85
N ARG A 8 5.47 -0.35 -1.00
CA ARG A 8 4.24 -0.42 -1.80
C ARG A 8 4.36 0.24 -3.17
N CYS A 9 5.09 1.35 -3.28
CA CYS A 9 5.34 2.03 -4.56
C CYS A 9 6.81 1.97 -5.00
N GLY A 10 7.72 1.54 -4.13
CA GLY A 10 9.15 1.47 -4.42
C GLY A 10 9.87 2.83 -4.36
N GLU A 11 9.18 3.92 -4.03
CA GLU A 11 9.80 5.25 -3.90
C GLU A 11 10.46 5.46 -2.54
N VAL A 12 11.43 6.37 -2.48
CA VAL A 12 12.18 6.69 -1.26
C VAL A 12 11.29 7.48 -0.28
N LEU A 13 11.19 6.99 0.95
CA LEU A 13 10.58 7.69 2.07
C LEU A 13 11.52 8.79 2.55
N ARG A 14 11.13 10.06 2.40
CA ARG A 14 11.93 11.19 2.86
C ARG A 14 11.76 11.39 4.37
N PRO A 15 12.82 11.86 5.06
CA PRO A 15 12.70 12.25 6.46
C PRO A 15 11.69 13.39 6.60
N GLY A 16 10.69 13.20 7.48
CA GLY A 16 9.59 14.14 7.69
C GLY A 16 8.27 13.76 7.02
N GLU A 17 8.27 12.77 6.11
CA GLU A 17 7.03 12.23 5.56
C GLU A 17 6.30 11.34 6.56
N LYS A 18 4.96 11.36 6.50
CA LYS A 18 4.12 10.46 7.29
C LYS A 18 4.21 9.06 6.70
N THR A 19 4.71 8.12 7.51
CA THR A 19 4.82 6.71 7.13
C THR A 19 3.93 5.85 8.02
N GLN A 20 3.40 4.76 7.47
CA GLN A 20 2.66 3.75 8.21
C GLN A 20 3.38 2.41 8.14
N GLN A 21 3.28 1.65 9.22
CA GLN A 21 3.75 0.27 9.28
C GLN A 21 2.56 -0.68 9.07
N VAL A 22 2.69 -1.58 8.12
CA VAL A 22 1.65 -2.55 7.75
C VAL A 22 2.18 -3.97 7.83
N PHE A 23 1.26 -4.92 8.06
CA PHE A 23 1.56 -6.34 7.99
C PHE A 23 1.52 -6.79 6.53
N ARG A 24 2.55 -7.52 6.08
CA ARG A 24 2.54 -8.12 4.72
C ARG A 24 1.51 -9.24 4.62
N ASP A 25 1.32 -9.97 5.71
CA ASP A 25 0.50 -11.17 5.73
C ASP A 25 -0.46 -11.13 6.92
N SER A 26 -1.72 -11.48 6.68
CA SER A 26 -2.77 -11.59 7.70
C SER A 26 -2.42 -12.59 8.81
N VAL A 27 -1.52 -13.52 8.51
CA VAL A 27 -1.06 -14.60 9.40
C VAL A 27 -0.01 -14.10 10.40
N SER A 28 0.77 -13.09 10.02
CA SER A 28 1.94 -12.63 10.79
C SER A 28 1.66 -11.42 11.67
N ALA A 29 0.42 -11.27 12.16
CA ALA A 29 -0.08 -10.18 13.01
C ALA A 29 0.81 -9.82 14.23
N ALA A 30 1.84 -10.62 14.53
CA ALA A 30 2.85 -10.38 15.55
C ALA A 30 3.88 -9.28 15.19
N ARG A 31 4.20 -9.00 13.92
CA ARG A 31 5.18 -7.94 13.57
C ARG A 31 4.83 -7.21 12.28
N PRO A 32 4.68 -5.88 12.31
CA PRO A 32 4.59 -5.11 11.07
C PRO A 32 5.87 -5.35 10.27
N SER A 33 5.69 -5.76 9.02
CA SER A 33 6.78 -6.25 8.17
C SER A 33 7.06 -5.33 6.99
N ALA A 34 6.26 -4.28 6.77
CA ALA A 34 6.48 -3.32 5.70
C ALA A 34 6.27 -1.87 6.19
N THR A 35 7.12 -0.96 5.71
CA THR A 35 6.94 0.49 5.90
C THR A 35 6.48 1.12 4.59
N ILE A 36 5.41 1.90 4.64
CA ILE A 36 4.79 2.54 3.47
C ILE A 36 4.50 4.02 3.74
N HIS A 37 4.27 4.83 2.70
CA HIS A 37 3.67 6.16 2.88
C HIS A 37 2.30 6.02 3.56
N ALA A 38 1.98 6.89 4.51
CA ALA A 38 0.67 6.91 5.14
C ALA A 38 -0.46 7.21 4.13
N GLU A 39 -0.15 8.03 3.13
CA GLU A 39 -1.04 8.35 2.01
C GLU A 39 -0.35 7.94 0.70
N CYS A 40 -0.13 6.64 0.51
CA CYS A 40 0.53 6.15 -0.68
C CYS A 40 -0.36 6.36 -1.92
N PRO A 41 0.04 7.17 -2.93
CA PRO A 41 -0.79 7.43 -4.11
C PRO A 41 -1.09 6.15 -4.90
N HIS A 42 -0.18 5.17 -4.83
CA HIS A 42 -0.36 3.88 -5.47
C HIS A 42 -1.48 3.03 -4.82
N GLU A 43 -1.76 3.23 -3.53
CA GLU A 43 -2.90 2.58 -2.87
C GLU A 43 -4.23 3.19 -3.35
N ALA A 44 -4.32 4.52 -3.44
CA ALA A 44 -5.51 5.19 -3.97
C ALA A 44 -5.82 4.71 -5.40
N ALA A 45 -4.80 4.62 -6.26
CA ALA A 45 -4.93 4.08 -7.61
C ALA A 45 -5.36 2.60 -7.62
N ARG A 46 -4.77 1.77 -6.75
CA ARG A 46 -5.12 0.33 -6.65
C ARG A 46 -6.56 0.13 -6.18
N TRP A 47 -7.05 0.94 -5.23
CA TRP A 47 -8.46 0.88 -4.80
C TRP A 47 -9.42 1.31 -5.89
N VAL A 48 -9.09 2.34 -6.67
CA VAL A 48 -9.88 2.74 -7.84
C VAL A 48 -9.92 1.61 -8.86
N ALA A 49 -8.77 1.05 -9.25
CA ALA A 49 -8.69 -0.06 -10.18
C ALA A 49 -9.43 -1.32 -9.69
N ALA A 50 -9.32 -1.66 -8.40
CA ALA A 50 -10.04 -2.78 -7.81
C ALA A 50 -11.56 -2.56 -7.82
N ARG A 51 -12.03 -1.34 -7.54
CA ARG A 51 -13.46 -0.98 -7.60
C ARG A 51 -13.99 -1.05 -9.04
N GLU A 52 -13.21 -0.61 -10.02
CA GLU A 52 -13.55 -0.75 -11.44
C GLU A 52 -13.59 -2.23 -11.87
N ALA A 53 -12.63 -3.03 -11.43
CA ALA A 53 -12.62 -4.48 -11.70
C ALA A 53 -13.84 -5.19 -11.10
N VAL A 54 -14.24 -4.83 -9.88
CA VAL A 54 -15.47 -5.36 -9.24
C VAL A 54 -16.71 -4.94 -10.01
N ARG A 55 -16.81 -3.68 -10.46
CA ARG A 55 -17.92 -3.23 -11.32
C ARG A 55 -18.02 -4.05 -12.60
N ARG A 56 -16.90 -4.24 -13.31
CA ARG A 56 -16.88 -5.03 -14.55
C ARG A 56 -17.30 -6.49 -14.36
N ARG A 57 -16.95 -7.10 -13.22
CA ARG A 57 -17.39 -8.48 -12.90
C ARG A 57 -18.88 -8.57 -12.59
N ARG A 58 -19.51 -7.49 -12.13
CA ARG A 58 -20.94 -7.42 -11.83
C ARG A 58 -21.80 -7.19 -13.08
N ASP A 59 -21.17 -6.78 -14.17
CA ASP A 59 -21.76 -6.52 -15.48
C ASP A 59 -21.60 -7.71 -16.46
N VAL A 60 -21.19 -8.89 -15.96
CA VAL A 60 -21.18 -10.13 -16.75
C VAL A 60 -22.58 -10.78 -16.61
N PRO A 61 -23.40 -10.84 -17.68
CA PRO A 61 -24.70 -11.49 -17.66
C PRO A 61 -24.60 -13.02 -17.53
#